data_AF-A0A194SD98-F1
#
_entry.id   AF-A0A194SD98-F1
#
_cell.length_a   1.000
_cell.length_b   1.000
_cell.length_c   1.000
_cell.angle_alpha   90.00
_cell.angle_beta   90.00
_cell.angle_gamma   90.00
#
_symmetry.space_group_name_H-M   'P 1'
#
loop_
_entity.id
_entity.type
_entity.pdbx_description
1 polymer ?
#
loop_
_entity_poly.entity_id
_entity_poly.type
_entity_poly.pdbx_seq_one_letter_code
_entity_poly.pdbx_strand_id
1 'polypeptide(L)'
;MQCTSLSSVDTDYSACALEFCPGRPSLFACGTYQEGGAAEPASEAQLVEEEDEAETQQGSPEVTRVGRCLLYEVDGEGRNLEEKQRIEGPAILDLKWSLQPFQGKTTLAVADAKGHVQLHGLDDESGLLSHVQTVDCADDKTLCLSLDWSTRRQASSDSASIVVSLSSGSICTLGGESSLSVTNEWHAHDFEPWIAAFDCWQPTTVWTGGDDLKLKGWDLRQGCDSPTFVNKRSFEGGVTTIQSHQHVENLFAVGSYDSHVRLFDRRKPLVPLTTFDAGGGIWRLKWHPTDPQRLLVAAMHGGFKVVDFDGLALREAGSTAAAGEDAGGWVRPGEGALKARFDGHESLAYGVDWSDGGKTSEGRDLVASCSFYDHSLHVWAC
;
A
#
# COMPACT_ATOMS: atom_id res chain seq x y z
N MET A 1 14.34 19.06 3.41
CA MET A 1 13.39 20.14 3.07
C MET A 1 12.08 19.91 3.82
N GLN A 2 11.46 20.95 4.37
CA GLN A 2 10.09 20.87 4.90
C GLN A 2 9.12 21.26 3.80
N CYS A 3 8.20 20.36 3.44
CA CYS A 3 7.16 20.62 2.46
C CYS A 3 5.91 21.22 3.14
N THR A 4 5.11 21.93 2.36
CA THR A 4 3.85 22.52 2.79
C THR A 4 2.71 22.01 1.91
N SER A 5 1.50 21.99 2.45
CA SER A 5 0.30 21.63 1.70
C SER A 5 0.08 22.62 0.56
N LEU A 6 -0.30 22.10 -0.61
CA LEU A 6 -0.76 22.88 -1.76
C LEU A 6 -2.29 22.97 -1.77
N SER A 7 -2.95 21.86 -1.43
CA SER A 7 -4.39 21.76 -1.17
C SER A 7 -4.66 20.68 -0.14
N SER A 8 -5.84 20.72 0.49
CA SER A 8 -6.26 19.73 1.46
C SER A 8 -7.78 19.62 1.53
N VAL A 9 -8.28 18.47 1.97
CA VAL A 9 -9.70 18.19 2.19
C VAL A 9 -9.88 17.28 3.40
N ASP A 10 -11.02 17.41 4.08
CA ASP A 10 -11.50 16.45 5.08
C ASP A 10 -12.29 15.36 4.34
N THR A 11 -11.94 14.10 4.58
CA THR A 11 -12.57 12.93 3.93
C THR A 11 -13.79 12.39 4.67
N ASP A 12 -14.20 13.07 5.75
CA ASP A 12 -15.24 12.76 6.73
C ASP A 12 -15.00 11.48 7.56
N TYR A 13 -14.37 10.46 6.98
CA TYR A 13 -13.99 9.18 7.61
C TYR A 13 -12.48 9.05 7.67
N SER A 14 -11.96 8.10 8.46
CA SER A 14 -10.52 7.91 8.54
C SER A 14 -9.93 7.47 7.21
N ALA A 15 -9.07 8.30 6.63
CA ALA A 15 -8.44 8.02 5.35
C ALA A 15 -7.25 7.07 5.52
N CYS A 16 -7.25 5.97 4.78
CA CYS A 16 -6.41 4.80 5.11
C CYS A 16 -5.62 4.22 3.92
N ALA A 17 -5.97 4.56 2.69
CA ALA A 17 -5.25 4.10 1.51
C ALA A 17 -5.31 5.17 0.43
N LEU A 18 -4.24 5.29 -0.36
CA LEU A 18 -4.14 6.27 -1.43
C LEU A 18 -3.31 5.70 -2.58
N GLU A 19 -3.80 5.81 -3.82
CA GLU A 19 -3.04 5.48 -5.03
C GLU A 19 -3.39 6.39 -6.20
N PHE A 20 -2.36 6.89 -6.90
CA PHE A 20 -2.55 7.57 -8.18
C PHE A 20 -2.88 6.60 -9.30
N CYS A 21 -3.74 7.04 -10.21
CA CYS A 21 -4.11 6.30 -11.40
C CYS A 21 -2.93 6.29 -12.39
N PRO A 22 -2.45 5.11 -12.82
CA PRO A 22 -1.39 5.00 -13.81
C PRO A 22 -1.76 5.73 -15.11
N GLY A 23 -0.81 6.49 -15.66
CA GLY A 23 -1.01 7.26 -16.89
C GLY A 23 -1.98 8.44 -16.79
N ARG A 24 -2.56 8.72 -15.61
CA ARG A 24 -3.42 9.88 -15.35
C ARG A 24 -2.91 10.64 -14.11
N PRO A 25 -1.89 11.51 -14.28
CA PRO A 25 -1.19 12.13 -13.16
C PRO A 25 -2.07 12.96 -12.22
N SER A 26 -3.21 13.47 -12.71
CA SER A 26 -4.16 14.25 -11.93
C SER A 26 -5.13 13.41 -11.10
N LEU A 27 -5.31 12.12 -11.40
CA LEU A 27 -6.39 11.31 -10.84
C LEU A 27 -5.85 10.33 -9.80
N PHE A 28 -6.47 10.27 -8.64
CA PHE A 28 -6.12 9.29 -7.61
C PHE A 28 -7.34 8.86 -6.80
N ALA A 29 -7.25 7.67 -6.20
CA ALA A 29 -8.26 7.13 -5.33
C ALA A 29 -7.80 7.16 -3.87
N CYS A 30 -8.74 7.44 -2.97
CA CYS A 30 -8.56 7.38 -1.52
C CYS A 30 -9.59 6.43 -0.91
N GLY A 31 -9.13 5.49 -0.09
CA GLY A 31 -9.97 4.57 0.65
C GLY A 31 -10.16 5.06 2.08
N THR A 32 -11.37 4.93 2.61
CA THR A 32 -11.67 5.30 3.99
C THR A 32 -12.19 4.15 4.84
N TYR A 33 -12.06 4.32 6.15
CA TYR A 33 -12.41 3.38 7.19
C TYR A 33 -13.16 4.12 8.31
N GLN A 34 -14.27 3.55 8.78
CA GLN A 34 -15.03 4.08 9.91
C GLN A 34 -15.62 2.91 10.71
N GLU A 35 -15.37 2.92 12.02
CA GLU A 35 -16.04 2.01 12.97
C GLU A 35 -17.31 2.67 13.51
N GLY A 36 -18.38 1.86 13.59
CA GLY A 36 -19.71 2.38 13.91
C GLY A 36 -20.26 3.10 12.68
N GLY A 37 -21.35 2.60 12.10
CA GLY A 37 -21.97 3.18 10.90
C GLY A 37 -22.22 4.69 11.05
N ALA A 38 -22.37 5.39 9.92
CA ALA A 38 -22.57 6.84 9.85
C ALA A 38 -23.37 7.38 11.04
N ALA A 39 -22.69 8.05 11.97
CA ALA A 39 -23.30 8.51 13.21
C ALA A 39 -24.48 9.42 12.90
N GLU A 40 -25.69 9.05 13.35
CA GLU A 40 -26.59 10.08 13.85
C GLU A 40 -25.85 10.80 14.98
N PRO A 41 -25.92 12.14 15.06
CA PRO A 41 -25.13 12.91 16.02
C PRO A 41 -25.42 12.39 17.43
N ALA A 42 -24.37 11.89 18.09
CA ALA A 42 -24.45 11.44 19.46
C ALA A 42 -24.97 12.60 20.34
N SER A 43 -26.17 12.45 20.89
CA SER A 43 -26.59 13.28 22.00
C SER A 43 -25.62 13.06 23.16
N GLU A 44 -25.20 14.14 23.84
CA GLU A 44 -24.21 14.23 24.93
C GLU A 44 -24.51 13.40 26.20
N ALA A 45 -25.12 12.22 26.10
CA ALA A 45 -25.61 11.44 27.25
C ALA A 45 -24.89 10.11 27.51
N GLN A 46 -23.76 9.79 26.84
CA GLN A 46 -23.05 8.51 27.02
C GLN A 46 -21.61 8.63 27.54
N LEU A 47 -21.27 9.74 28.20
CA LEU A 47 -20.10 9.80 29.08
C LEU A 47 -20.56 9.61 30.53
N VAL A 48 -20.84 8.37 30.91
CA VAL A 48 -20.85 7.98 32.33
C VAL A 48 -19.99 6.73 32.46
N GLU A 49 -18.95 6.86 33.27
CA GLU A 49 -18.05 5.83 33.74
C GLU A 49 -18.87 4.68 34.36
N GLU A 50 -18.63 3.43 33.92
CA GLU A 50 -19.00 2.24 34.69
C GLU A 50 -17.74 1.41 34.94
N GLU A 51 -17.12 1.69 36.08
CA GLU A 51 -16.40 0.68 36.85
C GLU A 51 -17.45 -0.27 37.46
N ASP A 52 -17.60 -1.48 36.91
CA ASP A 52 -18.06 -2.61 37.72
C ASP A 52 -17.66 -3.95 37.07
N GLU A 53 -16.86 -4.72 37.82
CA GLU A 53 -16.46 -6.09 37.50
C GLU A 53 -17.67 -7.03 37.65
N ALA A 54 -18.20 -7.50 36.53
CA ALA A 54 -19.03 -8.70 36.50
C ALA A 54 -18.73 -9.52 35.24
N GLU A 55 -18.03 -10.65 35.44
CA GLU A 55 -17.81 -11.68 34.43
C GLU A 55 -19.14 -12.19 33.86
N THR A 56 -19.53 -11.64 32.71
CA THR A 56 -20.47 -12.30 31.79
C THR A 56 -19.78 -12.41 30.44
N GLN A 57 -19.67 -13.66 29.93
CA GLN A 57 -19.26 -13.94 28.56
C GLN A 57 -20.35 -13.42 27.60
N GLN A 58 -20.42 -12.11 27.41
CA GLN A 58 -21.08 -11.50 26.27
C GLN A 58 -19.99 -11.22 25.25
N GLY A 59 -20.06 -11.88 24.09
CA GLY A 59 -19.18 -11.59 22.97
C GLY A 59 -19.19 -10.09 22.68
N SER A 60 -18.03 -9.52 22.41
CA SER A 60 -17.91 -8.12 22.00
C SER A 60 -18.93 -7.82 20.88
N PRO A 61 -19.60 -6.65 20.93
CA PRO A 61 -20.57 -6.29 19.90
C PRO A 61 -19.92 -6.35 18.51
N GLU A 62 -20.67 -6.82 17.52
CA GLU A 62 -20.21 -6.91 16.14
C GLU A 62 -19.93 -5.50 15.61
N VAL A 63 -18.64 -5.15 15.50
CA VAL A 63 -18.20 -3.84 15.02
C VAL A 63 -18.51 -3.74 13.53
N THR A 64 -19.49 -2.92 13.18
CA THR A 64 -19.78 -2.58 11.79
C THR A 64 -18.72 -1.61 11.27
N ARG A 65 -18.07 -1.99 10.16
CA ARG A 65 -17.03 -1.19 9.49
C ARG A 65 -17.53 -0.71 8.14
N VAL A 66 -17.67 0.61 7.97
CA VAL A 66 -18.09 1.24 6.71
C VAL A 66 -16.97 2.10 6.14
N GLY A 67 -17.00 2.33 4.84
CA GLY A 67 -15.98 3.11 4.16
C GLY A 67 -16.42 3.60 2.81
N ARG A 68 -15.52 4.35 2.17
CA ARG A 68 -15.74 5.00 0.89
C ARG A 68 -14.52 4.83 0.01
N CYS A 69 -14.75 4.50 -1.26
CA CYS A 69 -13.79 4.76 -2.31
C CYS A 69 -14.07 6.15 -2.88
N LEU A 70 -13.17 7.09 -2.60
CA LEU A 70 -13.22 8.47 -3.04
C LEU A 70 -12.30 8.64 -4.25
N LEU A 71 -12.80 9.22 -5.34
CA LEU A 71 -12.00 9.53 -6.53
C LEU A 71 -11.78 11.04 -6.59
N TYR A 72 -10.53 11.45 -6.61
CA TYR A 72 -10.13 12.84 -6.66
C TYR A 72 -9.38 13.17 -7.94
N GLU A 73 -9.58 14.39 -8.42
CA GLU A 73 -8.79 15.00 -9.49
C GLU A 73 -8.09 16.25 -8.96
N VAL A 74 -6.80 16.40 -9.27
CA VAL A 74 -6.01 17.56 -8.89
C VAL A 74 -5.44 18.27 -10.12
N ASP A 75 -5.38 19.60 -10.06
CA ASP A 75 -4.72 20.39 -11.11
C ASP A 75 -3.19 20.18 -11.13
N GLY A 76 -2.55 20.61 -12.23
CA GLY A 76 -1.10 20.46 -12.41
C GLY A 76 -0.24 21.24 -11.41
N GLU A 77 -0.82 22.15 -10.63
CA GLU A 77 -0.13 22.89 -9.57
C GLU A 77 -0.38 22.30 -8.18
N GLY A 78 -1.20 21.27 -8.06
CA GLY A 78 -1.58 20.65 -6.79
C GLY A 78 -2.53 21.49 -5.94
N ARG A 79 -3.08 22.60 -6.46
CA ARG A 79 -3.78 23.63 -5.66
C ARG A 79 -5.29 23.50 -5.69
N ASN A 80 -5.85 22.90 -6.73
CA ASN A 80 -7.28 22.65 -6.83
C ASN A 80 -7.53 21.15 -6.80
N LEU A 81 -8.13 20.69 -5.70
CA LEU A 81 -8.47 19.29 -5.45
C LEU A 81 -9.99 19.14 -5.50
N GLU A 82 -10.49 18.34 -6.43
CA GLU A 82 -11.92 18.12 -6.67
C GLU A 82 -12.28 16.65 -6.43
N GLU A 83 -13.32 16.39 -5.63
CA GLU A 83 -13.92 15.06 -5.53
C GLU A 83 -14.80 14.80 -6.75
N LYS A 84 -14.42 13.82 -7.58
CA LYS A 84 -15.17 13.41 -8.78
C LYS A 84 -16.26 12.41 -8.47
N GLN A 85 -15.99 11.51 -7.51
CA GLN A 85 -16.86 10.40 -7.22
C GLN A 85 -16.70 9.90 -5.79
N ARG A 86 -17.81 9.41 -5.24
CA ARG A 86 -17.90 8.74 -3.95
C ARG A 86 -18.66 7.43 -4.11
N ILE A 87 -18.04 6.33 -3.71
CA ILE A 87 -18.66 4.99 -3.70
C ILE A 87 -18.67 4.50 -2.25
N GLU A 88 -19.87 4.40 -1.67
CA GLU A 88 -20.09 3.89 -0.31
C GLU A 88 -19.99 2.35 -0.30
N GLY A 89 -19.43 1.78 0.77
CA GLY A 89 -19.28 0.34 0.92
C GLY A 89 -18.75 -0.08 2.30
N PRO A 90 -18.23 -1.31 2.43
CA PRO A 90 -17.47 -1.70 3.59
C PRO A 90 -16.20 -0.84 3.74
N ALA A 91 -15.65 -0.80 4.95
CA ALA A 91 -14.37 -0.11 5.18
C ALA A 91 -13.27 -0.66 4.26
N ILE A 92 -12.45 0.23 3.72
CA ILE A 92 -11.35 -0.10 2.82
C ILE A 92 -10.08 -0.19 3.65
N LEU A 93 -9.20 -1.15 3.35
CA LEU A 93 -7.91 -1.32 4.04
C LEU A 93 -6.73 -1.11 3.09
N ASP A 94 -6.92 -1.41 1.81
CA ASP A 94 -5.94 -1.16 0.77
C ASP A 94 -6.64 -1.02 -0.58
N LEU A 95 -6.01 -0.31 -1.50
CA LEU A 95 -6.46 -0.18 -2.88
C LEU A 95 -5.23 -0.13 -3.78
N LYS A 96 -5.28 -0.73 -4.97
CA LYS A 96 -4.19 -0.70 -5.98
C LYS A 96 -4.76 -0.64 -7.38
N TRP A 97 -4.23 0.28 -8.19
CA TRP A 97 -4.46 0.25 -9.62
C TRP A 97 -3.65 -0.86 -10.29
N SER A 98 -4.25 -1.54 -11.25
CA SER A 98 -3.51 -2.39 -12.17
C SER A 98 -2.75 -1.50 -13.16
N LEU A 99 -1.45 -1.75 -13.34
CA LEU A 99 -0.65 -1.08 -14.38
C LEU A 99 -0.98 -1.59 -15.79
N GLN A 100 -1.65 -2.74 -15.89
CA GLN A 100 -2.15 -3.27 -17.14
C GLN A 100 -3.68 -3.24 -17.16
N PRO A 101 -4.29 -2.94 -18.31
CA PRO A 101 -5.75 -3.00 -18.41
C PRO A 101 -6.27 -4.41 -18.09
N PHE A 102 -7.26 -4.49 -17.20
CA PHE A 102 -8.02 -5.72 -16.97
C PHE A 102 -9.33 -5.61 -17.75
N GLN A 103 -9.63 -6.62 -18.57
CA GLN A 103 -10.74 -6.56 -19.54
C GLN A 103 -10.73 -5.29 -20.44
N GLY A 104 -9.54 -4.80 -20.76
CA GLY A 104 -9.38 -3.60 -21.59
C GLY A 104 -9.66 -2.27 -20.88
N LYS A 105 -9.86 -2.26 -19.55
CA LYS A 105 -10.04 -1.04 -18.76
C LYS A 105 -8.90 -0.86 -17.74
N THR A 106 -8.56 0.38 -17.45
CA THR A 106 -7.78 0.70 -16.25
C THR A 106 -8.62 0.33 -15.02
N THR A 107 -8.11 -0.53 -14.15
CA THR A 107 -8.90 -1.14 -13.07
C THR A 107 -8.25 -0.89 -11.72
N LEU A 108 -9.06 -0.43 -10.77
CA LEU A 108 -8.75 -0.31 -9.36
C LEU A 108 -9.24 -1.57 -8.64
N ALA A 109 -8.37 -2.22 -7.88
CA ALA A 109 -8.76 -3.24 -6.91
C ALA A 109 -8.83 -2.62 -5.51
N VAL A 110 -9.84 -3.01 -4.73
CA VAL A 110 -10.12 -2.53 -3.37
C VAL A 110 -10.23 -3.74 -2.44
N ALA A 111 -9.39 -3.81 -1.40
CA ALA A 111 -9.48 -4.77 -0.31
C ALA A 111 -10.37 -4.20 0.80
N ASP A 112 -11.42 -4.93 1.16
CA ASP A 112 -12.43 -4.44 2.10
C ASP A 112 -12.54 -5.25 3.40
N ALA A 113 -13.26 -4.67 4.36
CA ALA A 113 -13.45 -5.19 5.70
C ALA A 113 -14.48 -6.32 5.82
N LYS A 114 -14.98 -6.86 4.70
CA LYS A 114 -15.93 -7.98 4.67
C LYS A 114 -15.39 -9.18 3.89
N GLY A 115 -14.07 -9.29 3.76
CA GLY A 115 -13.44 -10.44 3.13
C GLY A 115 -13.55 -10.43 1.62
N HIS A 116 -13.79 -9.27 1.00
CA HIS A 116 -13.87 -9.17 -0.45
C HIS A 116 -12.72 -8.38 -1.06
N VAL A 117 -12.47 -8.67 -2.34
CA VAL A 117 -11.80 -7.76 -3.26
C VAL A 117 -12.80 -7.27 -4.29
N GLN A 118 -12.95 -5.95 -4.40
CA GLN A 118 -13.80 -5.31 -5.40
C GLN A 118 -12.94 -4.75 -6.54
N LEU A 119 -13.35 -5.00 -7.78
CA LEU A 119 -12.75 -4.43 -8.98
C LEU A 119 -13.65 -3.33 -9.52
N HIS A 120 -13.07 -2.16 -9.77
CA HIS A 120 -13.73 -1.00 -10.36
C HIS A 120 -12.97 -0.55 -11.59
N GLY A 121 -13.63 -0.52 -12.74
CA GLY A 121 -13.06 -0.08 -14.02
C GLY A 121 -13.28 1.41 -14.22
N LEU A 122 -12.21 2.13 -14.55
CA LEU A 122 -12.28 3.53 -14.96
C LEU A 122 -12.87 3.62 -16.37
N ASP A 123 -13.89 4.44 -16.50
CA ASP A 123 -14.46 4.82 -17.79
C ASP A 123 -13.67 6.00 -18.38
N ASP A 124 -13.13 5.81 -19.58
CA ASP A 124 -12.19 6.80 -20.14
C ASP A 124 -12.85 8.13 -20.49
N GLU A 125 -14.14 8.11 -20.86
CA GLU A 125 -14.90 9.28 -21.29
C GLU A 125 -15.37 10.13 -20.11
N SER A 126 -15.98 9.50 -19.11
CA SER A 126 -16.50 10.19 -17.92
C SER A 126 -15.42 10.44 -16.86
N GLY A 127 -14.34 9.65 -16.85
CA GLY A 127 -13.33 9.69 -15.80
C GLY A 127 -13.83 9.12 -14.46
N LEU A 128 -14.92 8.34 -14.47
CA LEU A 128 -15.53 7.77 -13.27
C LEU A 128 -15.31 6.25 -13.21
N LEU A 129 -15.29 5.72 -11.99
CA LEU A 129 -15.22 4.30 -11.69
C LEU A 129 -16.61 3.65 -11.83
N SER A 130 -16.61 2.45 -12.39
CA SER A 130 -17.77 1.57 -12.49
C SER A 130 -17.44 0.20 -11.93
N HIS A 131 -18.36 -0.38 -11.15
CA HIS A 131 -18.18 -1.71 -10.59
C HIS A 131 -18.01 -2.76 -11.71
N VAL A 132 -16.99 -3.60 -11.59
CA VAL A 132 -16.69 -4.70 -12.53
C VAL A 132 -16.98 -6.05 -11.88
N GLN A 133 -16.46 -6.28 -10.68
CA GLN A 133 -16.57 -7.57 -10.00
C GLN A 133 -16.38 -7.43 -8.49
N THR A 134 -17.04 -8.28 -7.71
CA THR A 134 -16.67 -8.58 -6.30
C THR A 134 -16.21 -10.03 -6.23
N VAL A 135 -15.11 -10.28 -5.52
CA VAL A 135 -14.55 -11.63 -5.28
C VAL A 135 -14.55 -11.91 -3.79
N ASP A 136 -15.25 -12.95 -3.38
CA ASP A 136 -15.24 -13.44 -2.00
C ASP A 136 -13.91 -14.16 -1.72
N CYS A 137 -13.07 -13.54 -0.90
CA CYS A 137 -11.74 -14.05 -0.54
C CYS A 137 -11.77 -14.83 0.78
N ALA A 138 -12.69 -14.46 1.67
CA ALA A 138 -12.90 -15.07 2.98
C ALA A 138 -14.36 -14.84 3.45
N ASP A 139 -14.68 -15.25 4.68
CA ASP A 139 -15.95 -14.89 5.32
C ASP A 139 -16.04 -13.40 5.66
N ASP A 140 -17.24 -12.94 6.00
CA ASP A 140 -17.56 -11.54 6.28
C ASP A 140 -16.95 -10.98 7.57
N LYS A 141 -16.30 -11.83 8.37
CA LYS A 141 -15.59 -11.48 9.61
C LYS A 141 -14.10 -11.29 9.38
N THR A 142 -13.58 -11.83 8.28
CA THR A 142 -12.17 -11.77 7.92
C THR A 142 -11.92 -10.55 7.05
N LEU A 143 -10.99 -9.69 7.44
CA LEU A 143 -10.63 -8.49 6.67
C LEU A 143 -9.66 -8.86 5.56
N CYS A 144 -9.84 -8.29 4.36
CA CYS A 144 -8.77 -8.20 3.37
C CYS A 144 -7.88 -7.01 3.77
N LEU A 145 -6.65 -7.27 4.21
CA LEU A 145 -5.75 -6.26 4.80
C LEU A 145 -4.89 -5.52 3.77
N SER A 146 -4.47 -6.21 2.72
CA SER A 146 -3.65 -5.65 1.64
C SER A 146 -3.87 -6.43 0.36
N LEU A 147 -3.60 -5.80 -0.78
CA LEU A 147 -3.56 -6.50 -2.06
C LEU A 147 -2.40 -6.04 -2.95
N ASP A 148 -1.99 -6.90 -3.87
CA ASP A 148 -1.00 -6.55 -4.88
C ASP A 148 -1.24 -7.22 -6.23
N TRP A 149 -1.00 -6.49 -7.31
CA TRP A 149 -1.15 -6.99 -8.69
C TRP A 149 0.14 -7.63 -9.18
N SER A 150 0.04 -8.78 -9.85
CA SER A 150 1.19 -9.45 -10.48
C SER A 150 1.84 -8.67 -11.64
N THR A 151 1.18 -7.62 -12.14
CA THR A 151 1.50 -6.90 -13.37
C THR A 151 2.22 -5.55 -13.14
N ARG A 152 2.83 -5.36 -11.98
CA ARG A 152 3.48 -4.09 -11.55
C ARG A 152 4.66 -3.58 -12.40
N ARG A 153 5.18 -4.33 -13.37
CA ARG A 153 6.41 -3.92 -14.08
C ARG A 153 6.36 -4.08 -15.59
N GLN A 154 6.08 -5.28 -16.09
CA GLN A 154 6.09 -5.55 -17.52
C GLN A 154 4.69 -5.82 -18.02
N ALA A 155 4.40 -5.34 -19.23
CA ALA A 155 3.33 -5.89 -20.05
C ALA A 155 3.64 -7.38 -20.28
N SER A 156 2.80 -8.24 -19.73
CA SER A 156 2.86 -9.69 -19.94
C SER A 156 1.63 -10.10 -20.73
N SER A 157 1.75 -11.17 -21.53
CA SER A 157 0.58 -11.83 -22.08
C SER A 157 -0.20 -12.64 -21.04
N ASP A 158 0.42 -12.90 -19.88
CA ASP A 158 -0.21 -13.63 -18.79
C ASP A 158 -1.34 -12.80 -18.18
N SER A 159 -2.42 -13.49 -17.80
CA SER A 159 -3.54 -12.85 -17.11
C SER A 159 -3.07 -12.24 -15.78
N ALA A 160 -3.57 -11.05 -15.48
CA ALA A 160 -3.33 -10.42 -14.19
C ALA A 160 -3.86 -11.31 -13.06
N SER A 161 -3.12 -11.37 -11.97
CA SER A 161 -3.50 -12.03 -10.72
C SER A 161 -3.29 -11.07 -9.56
N ILE A 162 -4.03 -11.31 -8.47
CA ILE A 162 -3.93 -10.51 -7.25
C ILE A 162 -3.48 -11.44 -6.13
N VAL A 163 -2.57 -10.98 -5.27
CA VAL A 163 -2.34 -11.60 -3.96
C VAL A 163 -3.03 -10.76 -2.89
N VAL A 164 -3.70 -11.42 -1.95
CA VAL A 164 -4.50 -10.77 -0.90
C VAL A 164 -4.06 -11.30 0.45
N SER A 165 -3.87 -10.39 1.39
CA SER A 165 -3.58 -10.72 2.79
C SER A 165 -4.86 -10.69 3.61
N LEU A 166 -5.08 -11.70 4.46
CA LEU A 166 -6.31 -11.87 5.24
C LEU A 166 -6.03 -11.80 6.74
N SER A 167 -6.92 -11.16 7.50
CA SER A 167 -6.77 -11.01 8.96
C SER A 167 -6.79 -12.33 9.74
N SER A 168 -7.13 -13.45 9.10
CA SER A 168 -7.08 -14.79 9.66
C SER A 168 -5.65 -15.35 9.80
N GLY A 169 -4.62 -14.64 9.30
CA GLY A 169 -3.26 -15.18 9.17
C GLY A 169 -2.99 -15.81 7.81
N SER A 170 -4.02 -15.95 6.97
CA SER A 170 -3.92 -16.59 5.66
C SER A 170 -3.67 -15.59 4.53
N ILE A 171 -3.18 -16.10 3.41
CA ILE A 171 -2.98 -15.38 2.16
C ILE A 171 -3.71 -16.15 1.08
N CYS A 172 -4.35 -15.44 0.15
CA CYS A 172 -4.92 -16.06 -1.03
C CYS A 172 -4.45 -15.37 -2.31
N THR A 173 -4.53 -16.10 -3.42
CA THR A 173 -4.30 -15.56 -4.76
C THR A 173 -5.59 -15.59 -5.55
N LEU A 174 -5.85 -14.54 -6.31
CA LEU A 174 -6.95 -14.42 -7.24
C LEU A 174 -6.43 -14.50 -8.66
N GLY A 175 -7.09 -15.27 -9.53
CA GLY A 175 -6.71 -15.41 -10.93
C GLY A 175 -7.89 -15.73 -11.84
N GLY A 176 -7.69 -15.43 -13.12
CA GLY A 176 -8.63 -15.72 -14.20
C GLY A 176 -8.54 -14.71 -15.34
N GLU A 177 -8.92 -15.13 -16.56
CA GLU A 177 -8.84 -14.28 -17.76
C GLU A 177 -10.00 -13.27 -17.83
N SER A 178 -11.23 -13.76 -17.66
CA SER A 178 -12.45 -12.95 -17.78
C SER A 178 -13.05 -12.58 -16.44
N SER A 179 -12.74 -13.29 -15.37
CA SER A 179 -13.21 -12.97 -14.02
C SER A 179 -12.21 -13.53 -13.03
N LEU A 180 -11.91 -12.80 -11.97
CA LEU A 180 -11.03 -13.28 -10.92
C LEU A 180 -11.78 -14.22 -9.96
N SER A 181 -11.10 -15.25 -9.49
CA SER A 181 -11.59 -16.14 -8.44
C SER A 181 -10.41 -16.60 -7.60
N VAL A 182 -10.67 -17.02 -6.35
CA VAL A 182 -9.63 -17.59 -5.49
C VAL A 182 -9.04 -18.83 -6.15
N THR A 183 -7.75 -18.81 -6.42
CA THR A 183 -7.00 -19.92 -7.05
C THR A 183 -6.16 -20.70 -6.06
N ASN A 184 -5.74 -20.07 -4.96
CA ASN A 184 -4.93 -20.69 -3.93
C ASN A 184 -5.15 -19.97 -2.60
N GLU A 185 -5.01 -20.69 -1.49
CA GLU A 185 -5.10 -20.16 -0.13
C GLU A 185 -4.17 -20.97 0.78
N TRP A 186 -3.44 -20.28 1.67
CA TRP A 186 -2.60 -20.94 2.67
C TRP A 186 -2.44 -20.09 3.93
N HIS A 187 -2.23 -20.77 5.06
CA HIS A 187 -1.93 -20.12 6.33
C HIS A 187 -0.49 -19.64 6.35
N ALA A 188 -0.28 -18.32 6.33
CA ALA A 188 1.05 -17.74 6.20
C ALA A 188 1.63 -17.25 7.52
N HIS A 189 0.82 -16.71 8.43
CA HIS A 189 1.25 -16.08 9.68
C HIS A 189 0.31 -16.45 10.84
N ASP A 190 0.85 -16.50 12.06
CA ASP A 190 0.08 -16.83 13.27
C ASP A 190 -0.70 -15.62 13.82
N PHE A 191 -0.49 -14.45 13.22
CA PHE A 191 -1.08 -13.15 13.51
C PHE A 191 -1.42 -12.47 12.19
N GLU A 192 -2.10 -11.33 12.24
CA GLU A 192 -2.48 -10.52 11.09
C GLU A 192 -1.27 -10.24 10.17
N PRO A 193 -1.30 -10.72 8.91
CA PRO A 193 -0.35 -10.32 7.91
C PRO A 193 -0.79 -8.99 7.30
N TRP A 194 -0.09 -7.91 7.61
CA TRP A 194 -0.42 -6.57 7.12
C TRP A 194 -0.11 -6.36 5.64
N ILE A 195 0.72 -7.22 5.05
CA ILE A 195 1.15 -7.06 3.67
C ILE A 195 1.41 -8.39 2.97
N ALA A 196 0.92 -8.49 1.75
CA ALA A 196 1.34 -9.45 0.73
C ALA A 196 1.72 -8.70 -0.55
N ALA A 197 2.86 -9.04 -1.14
CA ALA A 197 3.35 -8.39 -2.35
C ALA A 197 3.95 -9.41 -3.31
N PHE A 198 3.77 -9.22 -4.60
CA PHE A 198 4.49 -9.97 -5.60
C PHE A 198 5.93 -9.45 -5.73
N ASP A 199 6.85 -10.35 -6.04
CA ASP A 199 8.06 -9.92 -6.74
C ASP A 199 7.67 -9.45 -8.15
N CYS A 200 7.77 -8.15 -8.42
CA CYS A 200 7.36 -7.58 -9.70
C CYS A 200 8.26 -8.01 -10.88
N TRP A 201 9.42 -8.63 -10.61
CA TRP A 201 10.29 -9.23 -11.62
C TRP A 201 9.99 -10.71 -11.86
N GLN A 202 9.40 -11.39 -10.89
CA GLN A 202 9.02 -12.78 -10.98
C GLN A 202 7.72 -13.03 -10.20
N PRO A 203 6.53 -12.75 -10.79
CA PRO A 203 5.24 -12.83 -10.12
C PRO A 203 4.77 -14.25 -9.80
N THR A 204 5.67 -15.24 -9.82
CA THR A 204 5.48 -16.55 -9.21
C THR A 204 6.02 -16.59 -7.77
N THR A 205 6.63 -15.51 -7.30
CA THR A 205 7.13 -15.34 -5.93
C THR A 205 6.30 -14.28 -5.22
N VAL A 206 5.86 -14.62 -4.00
CA VAL A 206 5.13 -13.72 -3.10
C VAL A 206 5.95 -13.53 -1.82
N TRP A 207 5.96 -12.31 -1.30
CA TRP A 207 6.50 -11.97 0.02
C TRP A 207 5.39 -11.49 0.94
N THR A 208 5.46 -11.89 2.21
CA THR A 208 4.44 -11.57 3.21
C THR A 208 5.07 -11.08 4.50
N GLY A 209 4.37 -10.18 5.19
CA GLY A 209 4.77 -9.61 6.46
C GLY A 209 3.58 -9.45 7.40
N GLY A 210 3.81 -9.60 8.69
CA GLY A 210 2.75 -9.48 9.70
C GLY A 210 3.24 -9.13 11.10
N ASP A 211 2.30 -9.10 12.04
CA ASP A 211 2.54 -8.76 13.45
C ASP A 211 3.37 -9.79 14.22
N ASP A 212 3.58 -10.95 13.63
CA ASP A 212 4.45 -12.00 14.18
C ASP A 212 5.96 -11.71 14.03
N LEU A 213 6.31 -10.49 13.58
CA LEU A 213 7.68 -10.00 13.34
C LEU A 213 8.44 -10.76 12.25
N LYS A 214 7.71 -11.43 11.34
CA LYS A 214 8.31 -12.26 10.28
C LYS A 214 8.10 -11.63 8.91
N LEU A 215 9.15 -11.67 8.11
CA LEU A 215 9.09 -11.59 6.65
C LEU A 215 9.22 -13.02 6.10
N LYS A 216 8.30 -13.44 5.25
CA LYS A 216 8.32 -14.77 4.61
C LYS A 216 8.28 -14.65 3.10
N GLY A 217 8.87 -15.62 2.42
CA GLY A 217 8.79 -15.76 0.97
C GLY A 217 8.13 -17.06 0.55
N TRP A 218 7.47 -17.06 -0.60
CA TRP A 218 6.67 -18.17 -1.11
C TRP A 218 6.91 -18.31 -2.61
N ASP A 219 7.10 -19.54 -3.10
CA ASP A 219 7.13 -19.84 -4.54
C ASP A 219 5.85 -20.58 -4.90
N LEU A 220 4.94 -19.90 -5.60
CA LEU A 220 3.60 -20.40 -5.92
C LEU A 220 3.64 -21.69 -6.75
N ARG A 221 4.76 -21.96 -7.44
CA ARG A 221 4.94 -23.16 -8.28
C ARG A 221 5.26 -24.41 -7.48
N GLN A 222 5.78 -24.26 -6.26
CA GLN A 222 6.19 -25.36 -5.39
C GLN A 222 5.10 -25.74 -4.38
N GLY A 223 3.94 -25.06 -4.44
CA GLY A 223 2.96 -25.09 -3.37
C GLY A 223 3.34 -24.16 -2.21
N CYS A 224 2.37 -23.85 -1.36
CA CYS A 224 2.53 -22.89 -0.26
C CYS A 224 2.55 -23.56 1.11
N ASP A 225 2.84 -24.86 1.17
CA ASP A 225 2.90 -25.64 2.42
C ASP A 225 4.03 -25.16 3.37
N SER A 226 5.10 -24.59 2.79
CA SER A 226 6.20 -24.02 3.57
C SER A 226 6.83 -22.83 2.85
N PRO A 227 7.29 -21.81 3.60
CA PRO A 227 7.93 -20.65 2.99
C PRO A 227 9.34 -20.99 2.48
N THR A 228 9.75 -20.37 1.38
CA THR A 228 11.10 -20.48 0.81
C THR A 228 12.16 -19.85 1.72
N PHE A 229 11.77 -18.87 2.53
CA PHE A 229 12.58 -18.33 3.62
C PHE A 229 11.71 -17.74 4.73
N VAL A 230 12.27 -17.64 5.93
CA VAL A 230 11.68 -16.91 7.06
C VAL A 230 12.75 -16.02 7.68
N ASN A 231 12.57 -14.70 7.58
CA ASN A 231 13.39 -13.73 8.28
C ASN A 231 12.64 -13.22 9.51
N LYS A 232 13.17 -13.56 10.69
CA LYS A 232 12.63 -13.19 12.01
C LYS A 232 13.66 -12.48 12.90
N ARG A 233 14.84 -12.16 12.36
CA ARG A 233 15.96 -11.57 13.11
C ARG A 233 16.18 -10.10 12.76
N SER A 234 15.59 -9.64 11.67
CA SER A 234 15.76 -8.27 11.20
C SER A 234 14.78 -7.28 11.82
N PHE A 235 13.74 -7.73 12.51
CA PHE A 235 12.60 -6.90 12.92
C PHE A 235 12.35 -6.95 14.42
N GLU A 236 12.02 -5.79 15.00
CA GLU A 236 11.57 -5.61 16.39
C GLU A 236 10.11 -5.14 16.46
N GLY A 237 9.45 -5.01 15.30
CA GLY A 237 8.05 -4.66 15.11
C GLY A 237 7.44 -5.43 13.93
N GLY A 238 6.11 -5.44 13.83
CA GLY A 238 5.39 -6.12 12.75
C GLY A 238 5.79 -5.58 11.38
N VAL A 239 5.86 -6.46 10.38
CA VAL A 239 6.17 -6.07 8.99
C VAL A 239 4.89 -5.60 8.31
N THR A 240 4.83 -4.31 7.97
CA THR A 240 3.59 -3.62 7.56
C THR A 240 3.51 -3.29 6.07
N THR A 241 4.66 -3.25 5.40
CA THR A 241 4.72 -2.89 3.98
C THR A 241 5.94 -3.50 3.32
N ILE A 242 5.76 -3.96 2.08
CA ILE A 242 6.78 -4.55 1.21
C ILE A 242 6.54 -3.96 -0.17
N GLN A 243 7.61 -3.52 -0.83
CA GLN A 243 7.51 -3.09 -2.22
C GLN A 243 8.74 -3.47 -3.02
N SER A 244 8.52 -4.25 -4.08
CA SER A 244 9.52 -4.54 -5.10
C SER A 244 10.01 -3.26 -5.77
N HIS A 245 11.31 -3.16 -6.00
CA HIS A 245 11.87 -2.06 -6.76
C HIS A 245 11.65 -2.30 -8.26
N GLN A 246 10.91 -1.42 -8.94
CA GLN A 246 10.53 -1.64 -10.35
C GLN A 246 11.67 -1.47 -11.37
N HIS A 247 12.69 -0.66 -11.05
CA HIS A 247 13.85 -0.42 -11.93
C HIS A 247 15.10 -1.24 -11.62
N VAL A 248 15.23 -1.80 -10.42
CA VAL A 248 16.43 -2.52 -9.95
C VAL A 248 16.00 -3.94 -9.57
N GLU A 249 16.41 -4.91 -10.38
CA GLU A 249 16.11 -6.32 -10.15
C GLU A 249 16.70 -6.78 -8.82
N ASN A 250 16.02 -7.73 -8.19
CA ASN A 250 16.37 -8.32 -6.89
C ASN A 250 16.22 -7.40 -5.67
N LEU A 251 16.01 -6.10 -5.85
CA LEU A 251 15.88 -5.16 -4.74
C LEU A 251 14.41 -5.00 -4.33
N PHE A 252 14.16 -5.02 -3.02
CA PHE A 252 12.86 -4.67 -2.46
C PHE A 252 13.00 -3.95 -1.12
N ALA A 253 12.05 -3.07 -0.82
CA ALA A 253 11.97 -2.34 0.43
C ALA A 253 10.96 -3.00 1.37
N VAL A 254 11.27 -2.98 2.67
CA VAL A 254 10.42 -3.49 3.74
C VAL A 254 10.34 -2.46 4.85
N GLY A 255 9.12 -2.14 5.29
CA GLY A 255 8.84 -1.29 6.43
C GLY A 255 8.27 -2.08 7.60
N SER A 256 8.55 -1.63 8.82
CA SER A 256 8.11 -2.28 10.06
C SER A 256 7.67 -1.25 11.09
N TYR A 257 6.86 -1.68 12.06
CA TYR A 257 6.48 -0.89 13.24
C TYR A 257 7.68 -0.42 14.08
N ASP A 258 8.85 -1.07 13.94
CA ASP A 258 10.08 -0.66 14.61
C ASP A 258 10.75 0.60 14.02
N SER A 259 10.04 1.36 13.19
CA SER A 259 10.47 2.62 12.57
C SER A 259 11.53 2.52 11.48
N HIS A 260 11.94 1.30 11.11
CA HIS A 260 13.01 1.12 10.14
C HIS A 260 12.51 0.69 8.76
N VAL A 261 12.98 1.40 7.74
CA VAL A 261 12.95 0.98 6.34
C VAL A 261 14.21 0.14 6.08
N ARG A 262 14.04 -1.04 5.48
CA ARG A 262 15.12 -1.97 5.17
C ARG A 262 15.09 -2.33 3.70
N LEU A 263 16.24 -2.30 3.04
CA LEU A 263 16.37 -2.78 1.68
C LEU A 263 16.99 -4.17 1.68
N PHE A 264 16.42 -5.09 0.91
CA PHE A 264 16.88 -6.47 0.83
C PHE A 264 17.17 -6.86 -0.61
N ASP A 265 18.12 -7.79 -0.76
CA ASP A 265 18.32 -8.53 -2.00
C ASP A 265 17.56 -9.85 -1.91
N ARG A 266 16.66 -10.14 -2.87
CA ARG A 266 15.85 -11.38 -2.85
C ARG A 266 16.68 -12.65 -2.93
N ARG A 267 17.93 -12.58 -3.41
CA ARG A 267 18.87 -13.71 -3.46
C ARG A 267 19.47 -14.00 -2.07
N LYS A 268 19.40 -13.04 -1.14
CA LYS A 268 19.86 -13.17 0.25
C LYS A 268 18.93 -12.42 1.24
N PRO A 269 17.66 -12.83 1.37
CA PRO A 269 16.62 -12.05 2.05
C PRO A 269 16.69 -12.10 3.60
N LEU A 270 17.73 -12.72 4.16
CA LEU A 270 17.90 -12.87 5.61
C LEU A 270 18.71 -11.72 6.25
N VAL A 271 19.36 -10.89 5.45
CA VAL A 271 20.18 -9.76 5.92
C VAL A 271 19.87 -8.54 5.07
N PRO A 272 19.47 -7.41 5.67
CA PRO A 272 19.25 -6.18 4.93
C PRO A 272 20.57 -5.66 4.34
N LEU A 273 20.50 -5.11 3.14
CA LEU A 273 21.60 -4.39 2.48
C LEU A 273 21.88 -3.06 3.17
N THR A 274 20.82 -2.38 3.59
CA THR A 274 20.87 -1.11 4.32
C THR A 274 19.59 -0.94 5.14
N THR A 275 19.67 -0.08 6.15
CA THR A 275 18.59 0.22 7.08
C THR A 275 18.55 1.73 7.32
N PHE A 276 17.35 2.31 7.27
CA PHE A 276 17.10 3.74 7.50
C PHE A 276 16.02 3.88 8.59
N ASP A 277 16.33 4.64 9.64
CA ASP A 277 15.36 4.98 10.69
C ASP A 277 14.52 6.20 10.25
N ALA A 278 13.22 6.00 10.11
CA ALA A 278 12.28 7.06 9.77
C ALA A 278 11.57 7.66 11.00
N GLY A 279 11.95 7.29 12.22
CA GLY A 279 11.48 7.93 13.46
C GLY A 279 10.00 7.70 13.80
N GLY A 280 9.36 6.69 13.21
CA GLY A 280 8.01 6.22 13.57
C GLY A 280 7.64 4.97 12.77
N GLY A 281 6.72 4.15 13.29
CA GLY A 281 6.30 2.90 12.66
C GLY A 281 5.91 3.08 11.19
N ILE A 282 6.54 2.31 10.30
CA ILE A 282 6.32 2.45 8.85
C ILE A 282 4.96 1.84 8.51
N TRP A 283 4.17 2.50 7.67
CA TRP A 283 2.88 1.97 7.22
C TRP A 283 2.82 1.75 5.70
N ARG A 284 3.36 2.69 4.91
CA ARG A 284 3.40 2.59 3.45
C ARG A 284 4.75 3.03 2.89
N LEU A 285 5.18 2.32 1.85
CA LEU A 285 6.38 2.60 1.07
C LEU A 285 6.02 2.68 -0.42
N LYS A 286 6.53 3.72 -1.10
CA LYS A 286 6.34 3.91 -2.55
C LYS A 286 7.63 4.36 -3.22
N TRP A 287 8.27 3.48 -3.99
CA TRP A 287 9.34 3.81 -4.91
C TRP A 287 8.85 4.85 -5.89
N HIS A 288 9.70 5.82 -6.19
CA HIS A 288 9.36 6.86 -7.13
C HIS A 288 9.20 6.28 -8.55
N PRO A 289 8.22 6.75 -9.35
CA PRO A 289 7.90 6.18 -10.66
C PRO A 289 9.10 6.13 -11.63
N THR A 290 9.96 7.15 -11.64
CA THR A 290 11.09 7.27 -12.60
C THR A 290 12.49 7.36 -11.97
N ASP A 291 12.66 8.02 -10.82
CA ASP A 291 13.90 8.04 -10.04
C ASP A 291 14.08 6.76 -9.19
N PRO A 292 15.09 5.91 -9.45
CA PRO A 292 15.31 4.66 -8.70
C PRO A 292 15.96 4.88 -7.33
N GLN A 293 16.46 6.07 -7.02
CA GLN A 293 17.06 6.32 -5.71
C GLN A 293 16.00 6.63 -4.66
N ARG A 294 14.83 7.09 -5.11
CA ARG A 294 13.88 7.82 -4.29
C ARG A 294 12.76 6.94 -3.80
N LEU A 295 12.53 6.99 -2.49
CA LEU A 295 11.49 6.27 -1.79
C LEU A 295 10.65 7.23 -0.95
N LEU A 296 9.32 7.12 -1.10
CA LEU A 296 8.35 7.79 -0.25
C LEU A 296 7.95 6.88 0.90
N VAL A 297 7.85 7.46 2.09
CA VAL A 297 7.62 6.75 3.34
C VAL A 297 6.50 7.45 4.10
N ALA A 298 5.43 6.71 4.41
CA ALA A 298 4.47 7.09 5.44
C ALA A 298 4.89 6.42 6.75
N ALA A 299 5.38 7.20 7.70
CA ALA A 299 5.72 6.74 9.04
C ALA A 299 4.69 7.31 10.02
N MET A 300 3.86 6.46 10.63
CA MET A 300 2.65 6.85 11.37
C MET A 300 2.83 8.10 12.25
N HIS A 301 3.67 8.01 13.27
CA HIS A 301 3.99 9.13 14.17
C HIS A 301 5.16 9.99 13.67
N GLY A 302 5.83 9.58 12.59
CA GLY A 302 6.99 10.25 12.05
C GLY A 302 6.68 11.21 10.90
N GLY A 303 5.45 11.22 10.39
CA GLY A 303 5.05 11.94 9.19
C GLY A 303 5.56 11.34 7.89
N PHE A 304 5.33 12.06 6.79
CA PHE A 304 5.69 11.62 5.44
C PHE A 304 7.11 12.06 5.10
N LYS A 305 7.88 11.18 4.45
CA LYS A 305 9.30 11.43 4.12
C LYS A 305 9.63 10.99 2.72
N VAL A 306 10.53 11.74 2.10
CA VAL A 306 11.22 11.37 0.87
C VAL A 306 12.67 11.06 1.23
N VAL A 307 13.10 9.84 0.93
CA VAL A 307 14.44 9.32 1.25
C VAL A 307 15.09 8.91 -0.06
N ASP A 308 16.32 9.36 -0.30
CA ASP A 308 17.13 8.87 -1.42
C ASP A 308 18.22 7.91 -0.92
N PHE A 309 18.51 6.87 -1.70
CA PHE A 309 19.59 5.91 -1.48
C PHE A 309 20.65 6.07 -2.57
N ASP A 310 21.78 6.69 -2.22
CA ASP A 310 22.79 7.24 -3.13
C ASP A 310 23.59 6.22 -3.94
N GLY A 311 23.47 4.93 -3.63
CA GLY A 311 24.06 3.83 -4.37
C GLY A 311 23.13 3.14 -5.37
N LEU A 312 21.86 3.53 -5.44
CA LEU A 312 20.94 3.07 -6.49
C LEU A 312 21.13 3.95 -7.73
N ALA A 313 21.17 3.37 -8.92
CA ALA A 313 21.23 4.16 -10.15
C ALA A 313 20.43 3.48 -11.27
N LEU A 314 19.99 4.27 -12.25
CA LEU A 314 19.35 3.73 -13.44
C LEU A 314 20.41 3.03 -14.30
N ARG A 315 20.08 1.82 -14.77
CA ARG A 315 20.89 1.13 -15.77
C ARG A 315 21.08 2.04 -17.00
N GLU A 316 22.31 2.39 -17.33
CA GLU A 316 22.60 3.09 -18.58
C GLU A 316 22.23 2.19 -19.78
N ALA A 317 21.50 2.76 -20.74
CA ALA A 317 21.13 2.05 -21.97
C ALA A 317 22.39 1.60 -22.72
N GLY A 318 22.60 0.27 -22.81
CA GLY A 318 23.77 -0.34 -23.44
C GLY A 318 24.81 -0.91 -22.47
N SER A 319 24.68 -0.68 -21.16
CA SER A 319 25.52 -1.35 -20.15
C SER A 319 25.01 -2.76 -19.83
N THR A 320 25.95 -3.70 -19.64
CA THR A 320 25.69 -5.05 -19.13
C THR A 320 25.70 -5.13 -17.61
N ALA A 321 26.29 -4.15 -16.90
CA ALA A 321 26.20 -4.04 -15.45
C ALA A 321 24.96 -3.21 -15.08
N ALA A 322 24.14 -3.66 -14.13
CA ALA A 322 23.08 -2.81 -13.62
C ALA A 322 23.73 -1.68 -12.80
N ALA A 323 23.18 -0.46 -12.89
CA ALA A 323 23.78 0.65 -12.17
C ALA A 323 23.53 0.49 -10.67
N GLY A 324 24.59 0.67 -9.87
CA GLY A 324 24.58 0.36 -8.44
C GLY A 324 24.98 -1.09 -8.09
N GLU A 325 25.32 -1.93 -9.07
CA GLU A 325 25.90 -3.26 -8.82
C GLU A 325 27.44 -3.21 -8.68
N ASP A 326 27.98 -4.03 -7.78
CA ASP A 326 29.42 -4.30 -7.75
C ASP A 326 29.87 -5.27 -8.85
N ALA A 327 31.17 -5.53 -8.94
CA ALA A 327 31.75 -6.44 -9.94
C ALA A 327 31.19 -7.88 -9.88
N GLY A 328 30.49 -8.25 -8.80
CA GLY A 328 29.82 -9.53 -8.63
C GLY A 328 28.32 -9.51 -8.96
N GLY A 329 27.78 -8.39 -9.44
CA GLY A 329 26.34 -8.24 -9.75
C GLY A 329 25.47 -8.07 -8.50
N TRP A 330 26.03 -7.57 -7.39
CA TRP A 330 25.29 -7.29 -6.16
C TRP A 330 24.98 -5.81 -6.01
N VAL A 331 23.71 -5.50 -5.80
CA VAL A 331 23.22 -4.13 -5.58
C VAL A 331 23.79 -3.58 -4.27
N ARG A 332 24.25 -2.33 -4.29
CA ARG A 332 24.72 -1.60 -3.10
C ARG A 332 23.97 -0.28 -2.98
N PRO A 333 22.83 -0.25 -2.26
CA PRO A 333 21.97 0.93 -2.21
C PRO A 333 22.59 2.16 -1.54
N GLY A 334 23.66 2.00 -0.75
CA GLY A 334 24.23 3.10 0.04
C GLY A 334 23.42 3.42 1.29
N GLU A 335 23.67 4.59 1.88
CA GLU A 335 22.96 5.05 3.07
C GLU A 335 21.71 5.84 2.67
N GLY A 336 20.61 5.65 3.41
CA GLY A 336 19.39 6.43 3.19
C GLY A 336 19.56 7.86 3.69
N ALA A 337 19.24 8.85 2.86
CA ALA A 337 19.32 10.27 3.20
C ALA A 337 17.95 10.95 3.07
N LEU A 338 17.50 11.58 4.14
CA LEU A 338 16.26 12.37 4.14
C LEU A 338 16.38 13.58 3.21
N LYS A 339 15.50 13.68 2.21
CA LYS A 339 15.44 14.79 1.25
C LYS A 339 14.33 15.77 1.57
N ALA A 340 13.13 15.27 1.79
CA ALA A 340 11.97 16.07 2.12
C ALA A 340 11.13 15.39 3.20
N ARG A 341 10.34 16.18 3.92
CA ARG A 341 9.33 15.69 4.85
C ARG A 341 8.08 16.56 4.79
N PHE A 342 6.93 15.98 5.08
CA PHE A 342 5.66 16.66 5.21
C PHE A 342 4.97 16.17 6.50
N ASP A 343 4.59 17.13 7.35
CA ASP A 343 4.03 16.90 8.69
C ASP A 343 2.74 17.72 8.89
N GLY A 344 1.99 17.97 7.81
CA GLY A 344 0.76 18.77 7.87
C GLY A 344 -0.45 18.02 8.45
N HIS A 345 -0.23 16.87 9.09
CA HIS A 345 -1.26 16.03 9.70
C HIS A 345 -1.22 16.17 11.23
N GLU A 346 -2.35 15.91 11.88
CA GLU A 346 -2.49 15.94 13.34
C GLU A 346 -2.58 14.52 13.94
N SER A 347 -2.59 13.49 13.09
CA SER A 347 -2.75 12.08 13.50
C SER A 347 -1.67 11.15 12.89
N LEU A 348 -2.05 9.95 12.42
CA LEU A 348 -1.14 8.94 11.87
C LEU A 348 -0.98 9.12 10.36
N ALA A 349 0.25 9.37 9.90
CA ALA A 349 0.59 9.32 8.48
C ALA A 349 0.40 7.89 7.92
N TYR A 350 -0.48 7.74 6.94
CA TYR A 350 -1.02 6.42 6.58
C TYR A 350 -0.90 6.15 5.08
N GLY A 351 -1.84 6.61 4.25
CA GLY A 351 -1.78 6.45 2.80
C GLY A 351 -0.87 7.50 2.16
N VAL A 352 -0.05 7.11 1.19
CA VAL A 352 0.80 8.04 0.44
C VAL A 352 1.13 7.48 -0.94
N ASP A 353 1.14 8.34 -1.96
CA ASP A 353 1.59 7.94 -3.29
C ASP A 353 2.10 9.12 -4.13
N TRP A 354 2.95 8.79 -5.11
CA TRP A 354 3.46 9.73 -6.11
C TRP A 354 2.42 9.93 -7.21
N SER A 355 2.25 11.17 -7.65
CA SER A 355 1.63 11.40 -8.95
C SER A 355 2.51 10.80 -10.04
N ASP A 356 1.92 9.99 -10.92
CA ASP A 356 2.64 9.32 -12.01
C ASP A 356 3.12 10.33 -13.06
N GLY A 357 4.30 10.91 -12.83
CA GLY A 357 4.88 11.94 -13.70
C GLY A 357 4.29 13.35 -13.51
N GLY A 358 3.35 13.54 -12.59
CA GLY A 358 2.80 14.86 -12.28
C GLY A 358 3.82 15.73 -11.58
N LYS A 359 4.13 16.87 -12.20
CA LYS A 359 5.06 17.87 -11.66
C LYS A 359 4.44 19.25 -11.73
N THR A 360 4.74 20.08 -10.75
CA THR A 360 4.39 21.51 -10.79
C THR A 360 5.15 22.22 -11.93
N SER A 361 4.75 23.45 -12.27
CA SER A 361 5.51 24.30 -13.20
C SER A 361 6.97 24.56 -12.78
N GLU A 362 7.30 24.38 -11.50
CA GLU A 362 8.67 24.46 -10.96
C GLU A 362 9.44 23.14 -11.09
N GLY A 363 8.83 22.09 -11.62
CA GLY A 363 9.42 20.77 -11.81
C GLY A 363 9.43 19.88 -10.56
N ARG A 364 8.72 20.27 -9.49
CA ARG A 364 8.61 19.51 -8.23
C ARG A 364 7.61 18.37 -8.36
N ASP A 365 7.92 17.22 -7.78
CA ASP A 365 7.07 16.03 -7.83
C ASP A 365 5.81 16.23 -6.98
N LEU A 366 4.65 15.97 -7.56
CA LEU A 366 3.38 15.99 -6.83
C LEU A 366 3.19 14.70 -6.04
N VAL A 367 2.76 14.85 -4.80
CA VAL A 367 2.47 13.77 -3.87
C VAL A 367 1.10 14.02 -3.24
N ALA A 368 0.34 12.95 -3.07
CA ALA A 368 -0.86 12.98 -2.23
C ALA A 368 -0.66 12.05 -1.03
N SER A 369 -1.17 12.47 0.10
CA SER A 369 -1.00 11.78 1.38
C SER A 369 -2.25 11.91 2.22
N CYS A 370 -2.60 10.87 2.97
CA CYS A 370 -3.72 10.91 3.90
C CYS A 370 -3.32 10.42 5.29
N SER A 371 -3.95 11.02 6.30
CA SER A 371 -3.76 10.70 7.70
C SER A 371 -5.06 10.18 8.31
N PHE A 372 -4.91 9.24 9.24
CA PHE A 372 -6.00 8.34 9.62
C PHE A 372 -7.07 9.04 10.47
N TYR A 373 -6.83 9.33 11.75
CA TYR A 373 -7.90 9.81 12.65
C TYR A 373 -8.27 11.29 12.50
N ASP A 374 -7.48 12.08 11.80
CA ASP A 374 -7.78 13.49 11.50
C ASP A 374 -8.46 13.66 10.13
N HIS A 375 -8.75 12.56 9.44
CA HIS A 375 -9.48 12.49 8.17
C HIS A 375 -8.85 13.32 7.04
N SER A 376 -7.59 13.72 7.23
CA SER A 376 -6.97 14.73 6.38
C SER A 376 -6.39 14.08 5.14
N LEU A 377 -6.65 14.69 3.99
CA LEU A 377 -6.02 14.36 2.73
C LEU A 377 -5.35 15.63 2.21
N HIS A 378 -4.07 15.53 1.89
CA HIS A 378 -3.23 16.62 1.43
C HIS A 378 -2.61 16.30 0.09
N VAL A 379 -2.50 17.32 -0.76
CA VAL A 379 -1.58 17.33 -1.90
C VAL A 379 -0.43 18.29 -1.58
N TRP A 380 0.80 17.86 -1.84
CA TRP A 380 2.02 18.64 -1.62
C TRP A 380 3.05 18.34 -2.72
N ALA A 381 4.14 19.11 -2.76
CA ALA A 381 5.20 18.90 -3.74
C ALA A 381 6.61 18.96 -3.12
N CYS A 382 7.53 18.19 -3.69
CA CYS A 382 8.92 18.06 -3.21
C CYS A 382 9.96 18.08 -4.32
#